data_AF-A0A434F683-F1
#
_entry.id   AF-A0A434F683-F1
#
_cell.length_a   1.000
_cell.length_b   1.000
_cell.length_c   1.000
_cell.angle_alpha   90.00
_cell.angle_beta   90.00
_cell.angle_gamma   90.00
#
_symmetry.space_group_name_H-M   'P 1'
#
loop_
_entity.id
_entity.type
_entity.pdbx_description
1 polymer ?
#
loop_
_entity_poly.entity_id
_entity_poly.type
_entity_poly.pdbx_seq_one_letter_code
_entity_poly.pdbx_strand_id
1 'polypeptide(L)'
;MTAITMIPLMGGVAIAVDYTELVRERQETLNALDAAGIATAQQIVAGASDTDAKAYAKTFFEANLRHVLPANTTLTVTLPNNNAGGGTLVLEANLKYQPYFLPAAVALLGGTPGQTNLAFSAKSEIRLKNTLEVSLVLDNSGSMNDISVSNKVRFDLLKSAAKQLVDQLSGQAQMMKQVSKPVQFSLVPFAASVNVGPANQGAAWLDPSGISPIQHENFNWGTMTQALNANRWAEQVGNVWYARGSLWGAQQNLPLTRFSVFDQMTRVTACSSKDWSGNCTSNATFTYGKVASWGGCVEARPYPYNVSDAPASSATPATMFVPMFAPDEPGNQWTLSSGSVKTFGMLNSWWDDNDATTSTNQALQLARQKNMAKYFVPAPLNKAALPAPIDGGPNYSCTTTAITPLTDVSNATGLTAIKTAIDGMVAVGATNVPEGMAWGWRTLSSTAPFTGGRSETEKGNDKVLIVLTDGANTYYTPSWFRANDYPLNRSSYSAYGYTGVGYNGTGTTRLYMNTDSNVSKTTYTEANYTTAMSQQFATLCDNAKAANIIVMTIALDLDSKNTAEAAQMAALKTCSSDSRFRKDPTDPTKPAKLFWNSTGATLSDDFKAIGNELSNLRIVS
;
A
#
# COMPACT_ATOMS: atom_id res chain seq x y z
N MET A 1 26.35 75.93 39.61
CA MET A 1 26.25 75.38 38.25
C MET A 1 26.35 73.85 38.21
N THR A 2 27.25 73.22 38.97
CA THR A 2 27.43 71.75 39.03
C THR A 2 26.18 70.95 39.41
N ALA A 3 25.33 71.44 40.31
CA ALA A 3 24.09 70.76 40.69
C ALA A 3 22.99 70.80 39.61
N ILE A 4 22.98 71.83 38.76
CA ILE A 4 21.95 72.02 37.71
C ILE A 4 22.24 71.14 36.50
N THR A 5 23.52 70.88 36.20
CA THR A 5 23.94 70.00 35.10
C THR A 5 23.87 68.51 35.45
N MET A 6 23.84 68.15 36.74
CA MET A 6 23.82 66.77 37.21
C MET A 6 22.44 66.09 37.01
N ILE A 7 21.35 66.87 37.09
CA ILE A 7 19.97 66.37 36.94
C ILE A 7 19.71 65.86 35.51
N PRO A 8 20.03 66.59 34.42
CA PRO A 8 19.88 66.08 33.05
C PRO A 8 20.77 64.87 32.75
N LEU A 9 21.99 64.84 33.28
CA LEU A 9 22.92 63.72 33.10
C LEU A 9 22.41 62.44 33.77
N MET A 10 21.92 62.53 35.01
CA MET A 10 21.31 61.40 35.70
C MET A 10 20.02 60.93 35.03
N GLY A 11 19.19 61.87 34.54
CA GLY A 11 18.00 61.54 33.75
C GLY A 11 18.35 60.77 32.46
N GLY A 12 19.40 61.18 31.75
CA GLY A 12 19.89 60.47 30.57
C GLY A 12 20.38 59.05 30.87
N VAL A 13 21.12 58.84 31.96
CA VAL A 13 21.56 57.51 32.40
C VAL A 13 20.37 56.63 32.79
N ALA A 14 19.40 57.18 33.51
CA ALA A 14 18.21 56.45 33.94
C ALA A 14 17.36 55.95 32.75
N ILE A 15 17.16 56.81 31.75
CA ILE A 15 16.48 56.42 30.50
C ILE A 15 17.30 55.38 29.73
N ALA A 16 18.63 55.50 29.71
CA ALA A 16 19.50 54.52 29.05
C ALA A 16 19.45 53.14 29.72
N VAL A 17 19.35 53.07 31.05
CA VAL A 17 19.14 51.81 31.77
C VAL A 17 17.79 51.21 31.42
N ASP A 18 16.70 51.99 31.49
CA ASP A 18 15.36 51.51 31.13
C ASP A 18 15.29 51.03 29.69
N TYR A 19 15.98 51.69 28.75
CA TYR A 19 16.07 51.28 27.36
C TYR A 19 16.87 49.98 27.19
N THR A 20 17.96 49.82 27.94
CA THR A 20 18.81 48.62 27.88
C THR A 20 18.07 47.39 28.41
N GLU A 21 17.37 47.53 29.54
CA GLU A 21 16.51 46.48 30.11
C GLU A 21 15.33 46.16 29.19
N LEU A 22 14.72 47.18 28.59
CA LEU A 22 13.68 46.98 27.59
C LEU A 22 14.15 46.11 26.42
N VAL A 23 15.31 46.43 25.84
CA VAL A 23 15.89 45.66 24.73
C VAL A 23 16.25 44.24 25.17
N ARG A 24 16.73 44.06 26.41
CA ARG A 24 17.05 42.75 26.99
C ARG A 24 15.81 41.88 27.13
N GLU A 25 14.76 42.36 27.79
CA GLU A 25 13.51 41.61 27.97
C GLU A 25 12.82 41.29 26.64
N ARG A 26 12.88 42.22 25.67
CA ARG A 26 12.38 41.98 24.31
C ARG A 26 13.13 40.82 23.63
N GLN A 27 14.46 40.79 23.73
CA GLN A 27 15.27 39.73 23.13
C GLN A 27 15.06 38.39 23.84
N GLU A 28 14.96 38.38 25.17
CA GLU A 28 14.67 37.16 25.94
C GLU A 28 13.29 36.59 25.58
N THR A 29 12.29 37.45 25.46
CA THR A 29 10.93 37.07 25.05
C THR A 29 10.92 36.48 23.64
N LEU A 30 11.63 37.08 22.67
CA LEU A 30 11.76 36.55 21.30
C LEU A 30 12.44 35.18 21.28
N ASN A 31 13.56 35.03 21.99
CA ASN A 31 14.29 33.75 22.06
C ASN A 31 13.43 32.65 22.70
N ALA A 32 12.69 32.98 23.77
CA ALA A 32 11.78 32.05 24.42
C ALA A 32 10.62 31.66 23.48
N LEU A 33 10.09 32.63 22.72
CA LEU A 33 9.01 32.42 21.75
C LEU A 33 9.45 31.48 20.62
N ASP A 34 10.63 31.70 20.05
CA ASP A 34 11.17 30.87 18.96
C ASP A 34 11.47 29.45 19.43
N ALA A 35 12.07 29.30 20.62
CA ALA A 35 12.35 28.00 21.20
C ALA A 35 11.05 27.23 21.50
N ALA A 36 10.05 27.90 22.07
CA ALA A 36 8.73 27.33 22.32
C ALA A 36 8.02 26.97 21.01
N GLY A 37 8.13 27.80 19.98
CA GLY A 37 7.55 27.57 18.67
C GLY A 37 8.11 26.31 18.00
N ILE A 38 9.44 26.14 17.98
CA ILE A 38 10.09 24.95 17.42
C ILE A 38 9.73 23.69 18.22
N ALA A 39 9.80 23.76 19.54
CA ALA A 39 9.49 22.61 20.40
C ALA A 39 8.01 22.18 20.26
N THR A 40 7.10 23.15 20.17
CA THR A 40 5.67 22.89 19.94
C THR A 40 5.42 22.33 18.54
N ALA A 41 6.09 22.86 17.52
CA ALA A 41 5.98 22.32 16.16
C ALA A 41 6.39 20.84 16.10
N GLN A 42 7.43 20.43 16.84
CA GLN A 42 7.81 19.01 16.93
C GLN A 42 6.72 18.15 17.58
N GLN A 43 6.08 18.61 18.66
CA GLN A 43 4.96 17.91 19.30
C GLN A 43 3.75 17.79 18.36
N ILE A 44 3.42 18.85 17.63
CA ILE A 44 2.34 18.84 16.65
C ILE A 44 2.64 17.83 15.54
N VAL A 45 3.85 17.85 14.96
CA VAL A 45 4.26 16.87 13.94
C VAL A 45 4.17 15.45 14.47
N ALA A 46 4.55 15.20 15.73
CA ALA A 46 4.45 13.89 16.36
C ALA A 46 3.00 13.40 16.63
N GLY A 47 1.99 14.24 16.40
CA GLY A 47 0.58 13.89 16.55
C GLY A 47 -0.07 14.31 17.86
N ALA A 48 0.51 15.27 18.60
CA ALA A 48 -0.12 15.81 19.80
C ALA A 48 -1.49 16.45 19.50
N SER A 49 -2.41 16.32 20.47
CA SER A 49 -3.70 16.99 20.40
C SER A 49 -3.54 18.52 20.44
N ASP A 50 -4.52 19.25 19.92
CA ASP A 50 -4.47 20.72 19.89
C ASP A 50 -4.38 21.33 21.31
N THR A 51 -5.05 20.71 22.28
CA THR A 51 -5.03 21.12 23.68
C THR A 51 -3.63 20.90 24.28
N ASP A 52 -3.04 19.73 24.05
CA ASP A 52 -1.71 19.39 24.58
C ASP A 52 -0.63 20.25 23.94
N ALA A 53 -0.72 20.52 22.63
CA ALA A 53 0.20 21.41 21.93
C ALA A 53 0.18 22.83 22.50
N LYS A 54 -1.00 23.40 22.76
CA LYS A 54 -1.13 24.73 23.37
C LYS A 54 -0.60 24.77 24.80
N ALA A 55 -0.89 23.74 25.60
CA ALA A 55 -0.39 23.64 26.97
C ALA A 55 1.14 23.50 27.01
N TYR A 56 1.71 22.69 26.11
CA TYR A 56 3.14 22.52 25.95
C TYR A 56 3.82 23.82 25.53
N ALA A 57 3.27 24.52 24.53
CA ALA A 57 3.77 25.82 24.07
C ALA A 57 3.87 26.83 25.23
N LYS A 58 2.80 26.94 26.03
CA LYS A 58 2.77 27.81 27.20
C LYS A 58 3.83 27.42 28.23
N THR A 59 3.87 26.15 28.62
CA THR A 59 4.82 25.66 29.64
C THR A 59 6.26 25.87 29.20
N PHE A 60 6.57 25.57 27.93
CA PHE A 60 7.90 25.73 27.38
C PHE A 60 8.29 27.21 27.26
N PHE A 61 7.36 28.07 26.81
CA PHE A 61 7.58 29.51 26.76
C PHE A 61 7.89 30.09 28.15
N GLU A 62 7.03 29.82 29.14
CA GLU A 62 7.18 30.33 30.51
C GLU A 62 8.48 29.84 31.17
N ALA A 63 8.91 28.61 30.88
CA ALA A 63 10.18 28.06 31.38
C ALA A 63 11.43 28.74 30.76
N ASN A 64 11.31 29.36 29.58
CA ASN A 64 12.43 29.96 28.87
C ASN A 64 12.51 31.50 29.00
N LEU A 65 11.57 32.14 29.70
CA LEU A 65 11.50 33.60 29.86
C LEU A 65 12.64 34.23 30.70
N ARG A 66 13.51 33.41 31.33
CA ARG A 66 14.66 33.86 32.14
C ARG A 66 14.33 34.96 33.15
N HIS A 67 14.63 36.23 32.85
CA HIS A 67 14.46 37.36 33.76
C HIS A 67 13.08 38.03 33.63
N VAL A 68 12.31 37.68 32.61
CA VAL A 68 10.95 38.18 32.39
C VAL A 68 9.96 37.39 33.24
N LEU A 69 9.11 38.09 34.01
CA LEU A 69 8.07 37.44 34.80
C LEU A 69 6.94 36.93 33.89
N PRO A 70 6.53 35.65 34.01
CA PRO A 70 5.40 35.10 33.23
C PRO A 70 4.13 35.94 33.34
N ALA A 71 3.82 36.49 34.51
CA ALA A 71 2.66 37.34 34.75
C ALA A 71 2.62 38.64 33.91
N ASN A 72 3.76 39.09 33.39
CA ASN A 72 3.86 40.26 32.52
C ASN A 72 3.79 39.90 31.03
N THR A 73 3.62 38.62 30.70
CA THR A 73 3.50 38.13 29.33
C THR A 73 2.14 37.47 29.09
N THR A 74 1.65 37.54 27.87
CA THR A 74 0.48 36.79 27.43
C THR A 74 0.79 36.12 26.11
N LEU A 75 0.77 34.78 26.09
CA LEU A 75 1.02 33.97 24.92
C LEU A 75 -0.30 33.58 24.24
N THR A 76 -0.42 33.90 22.96
CA THR A 76 -1.47 33.43 22.06
C THR A 76 -0.86 32.42 21.10
N VAL A 77 -1.45 31.22 21.03
CA VAL A 77 -1.00 30.16 20.12
C VAL A 77 -2.10 29.88 19.11
N THR A 78 -1.84 30.24 17.86
CA THR A 78 -2.70 29.92 16.73
C THR A 78 -2.13 28.68 16.05
N LEU A 79 -2.80 27.56 16.28
CA LEU A 79 -2.48 26.31 15.61
C LEU A 79 -2.89 26.41 14.13
N PRO A 80 -2.16 25.72 13.24
CA PRO A 80 -2.62 25.55 11.88
C PRO A 80 -3.97 24.82 11.87
N ASN A 81 -4.85 25.20 10.94
CA ASN A 81 -6.16 24.59 10.78
C ASN A 81 -6.02 23.06 10.72
N ASN A 82 -6.98 22.33 11.29
CA ASN A 82 -6.92 20.91 11.67
C ASN A 82 -6.77 19.88 10.52
N ASN A 83 -6.09 20.21 9.43
CA ASN A 83 -6.14 19.45 8.19
C ASN A 83 -4.81 18.77 7.91
N ALA A 84 -4.89 17.52 7.44
CA ALA A 84 -3.82 16.86 6.73
C ALA A 84 -3.22 17.81 5.65
N GLY A 85 -1.90 17.73 5.45
CA GLY A 85 -1.14 18.73 4.68
C GLY A 85 -0.75 19.92 5.55
N GLY A 86 0.53 20.28 5.59
CA GLY A 86 1.06 21.12 6.66
C GLY A 86 0.51 22.55 6.70
N GLY A 87 0.96 23.28 7.72
CA GLY A 87 0.37 24.55 8.13
C GLY A 87 1.37 25.48 8.81
N THR A 88 0.99 26.74 9.03
CA THR A 88 1.81 27.70 9.79
C THR A 88 1.32 27.75 11.24
N LEU A 89 2.19 27.35 12.16
CA LEU A 89 2.03 27.58 13.59
C LEU A 89 2.45 29.02 13.88
N VAL A 90 1.57 29.79 14.51
CA VAL A 90 1.86 31.17 14.90
C VAL A 90 1.81 31.29 16.41
N LEU A 91 2.92 31.72 17.01
CA LEU A 91 2.98 32.09 18.42
C LEU A 91 3.13 33.61 18.51
N GLU A 92 2.27 34.24 19.29
CA GLU A 92 2.33 35.67 19.57
C GLU A 92 2.44 35.90 21.08
N ALA A 93 3.50 36.57 21.51
CA ALA A 93 3.69 36.95 22.91
C ALA A 93 3.58 38.47 23.07
N ASN A 94 2.65 38.90 23.92
CA ASN A 94 2.53 40.28 24.34
C ASN A 94 3.25 40.48 25.68
N LEU A 95 4.31 41.28 25.69
CA LEU A 95 5.07 41.67 26.89
C LEU A 95 4.63 43.05 27.36
N LYS A 96 4.30 43.18 28.64
CA LYS A 96 4.07 44.45 29.33
C LYS A 96 5.31 44.84 30.13
N TYR A 97 6.15 45.71 29.56
CA TYR A 97 7.33 46.25 30.22
C TYR A 97 6.98 47.41 31.16
N GLN A 98 7.49 47.37 32.38
CA GLN A 98 7.32 48.40 33.40
C GLN A 98 8.69 49.05 33.66
N PRO A 99 8.96 50.25 33.12
CA PRO A 99 10.25 50.90 33.31
C PRO A 99 10.47 51.31 34.76
N TYR A 100 11.72 51.23 35.24
CA TYR A 100 12.05 51.53 36.63
C TYR A 100 12.12 53.04 36.90
N PHE A 101 12.62 53.82 35.93
CA PHE A 101 12.93 55.23 36.15
C PHE A 101 12.10 56.19 35.28
N LEU A 102 11.52 55.73 34.17
CA LEU A 102 10.63 56.51 33.30
C LEU A 102 9.42 57.12 34.04
N PRO A 103 8.72 56.41 34.97
CA PRO A 103 7.62 57.01 35.72
C PRO A 103 8.05 58.24 36.51
N ALA A 104 9.23 58.18 37.14
CA ALA A 104 9.79 59.27 37.92
C ALA A 104 10.24 60.44 37.01
N ALA A 105 10.85 60.15 35.86
CA ALA A 105 11.24 61.15 34.88
C ALA A 105 10.02 61.91 34.32
N VAL A 106 8.94 61.20 34.01
CA VAL A 106 7.67 61.79 33.55
C VAL A 106 7.01 62.63 34.65
N ALA A 107 7.05 62.18 35.91
CA ALA A 107 6.56 62.95 37.06
C ALA A 107 7.29 64.31 37.19
N LEU A 108 8.61 64.29 37.04
CA LEU A 108 9.49 65.47 37.11
C LEU A 108 9.23 66.48 36.00
N LEU A 109 8.73 66.03 34.85
CA LEU A 109 8.35 66.86 33.72
C LEU A 109 6.88 67.32 33.76
N GLY A 110 6.17 67.05 34.87
CA GLY A 110 4.77 67.45 35.08
C GLY A 110 3.74 66.50 34.46
N GLY A 111 4.15 65.29 34.04
CA GLY A 111 3.26 64.27 33.49
C GLY A 111 2.74 63.28 34.54
N THR A 112 1.80 62.41 34.12
CA THR A 112 1.17 61.40 34.99
C THR A 112 2.00 60.10 35.01
N PRO A 113 2.56 59.67 36.16
CA PRO A 113 3.52 58.54 36.22
C PRO A 113 2.96 57.17 35.78
N GLY A 114 1.64 56.96 35.90
CA GLY A 114 0.99 55.66 35.69
C GLY A 114 0.80 55.21 34.24
N GLN A 115 1.16 56.04 33.24
CA GLN A 115 1.00 55.75 31.81
C GLN A 115 2.31 55.42 31.09
N THR A 116 3.32 54.93 31.81
CA THR A 116 4.67 54.69 31.27
C THR A 116 4.94 53.23 30.89
N ASN A 117 3.95 52.34 31.04
CA ASN A 117 4.06 50.95 30.60
C ASN A 117 4.17 50.88 29.08
N LEU A 118 5.13 50.11 28.59
CA LEU A 118 5.32 49.85 27.17
C LEU A 118 4.86 48.43 26.85
N ALA A 119 4.09 48.27 25.77
CA ALA A 119 3.64 46.97 25.29
C ALA A 119 4.40 46.60 24.01
N PHE A 120 4.90 45.36 23.95
CA PHE A 120 5.56 44.82 22.77
C PHE A 120 4.88 43.51 22.39
N SER A 121 4.52 43.38 21.12
CA SER A 121 4.13 42.10 20.53
C SER A 121 5.35 41.51 19.81
N ALA A 122 5.62 40.24 20.11
CA ALA A 122 6.58 39.41 19.43
C ALA A 122 5.81 38.29 18.72
N LYS A 123 6.11 38.05 17.43
CA LYS A 123 5.44 37.02 16.62
C LYS A 123 6.49 36.08 16.04
N SER A 124 6.27 34.78 16.21
CA SER A 124 7.06 33.71 15.60
C SER A 124 6.15 32.84 14.74
N GLU A 125 6.57 32.56 13.51
CA GLU A 125 5.83 31.75 12.54
C GLU A 125 6.67 30.53 12.15
N ILE A 126 6.16 29.34 12.42
CA ILE A 126 6.83 28.08 12.14
C ILE A 126 5.99 27.29 11.14
N ARG A 127 6.56 27.01 9.96
CA ARG A 127 5.92 26.17 8.96
C ARG A 127 6.13 24.70 9.31
N LEU A 128 5.05 23.95 9.49
CA LEU A 128 5.09 22.51 9.64
C LEU A 128 5.54 21.85 8.33
N LYS A 129 6.10 20.63 8.44
CA LYS A 129 6.56 19.86 7.27
C LYS A 129 5.40 19.72 6.28
N ASN A 130 5.69 19.86 4.99
CA ASN A 130 4.78 19.54 3.88
C ASN A 130 5.36 18.34 3.13
N THR A 131 5.21 17.14 3.71
CA THR A 131 5.66 15.91 3.07
C THR A 131 4.51 15.25 2.34
N LEU A 132 4.85 14.58 1.24
CA LEU A 132 3.88 13.94 0.36
C LEU A 132 4.32 12.50 0.10
N GLU A 133 3.45 11.55 0.41
CA GLU A 133 3.62 10.14 0.11
C GLU A 133 2.59 9.74 -0.94
N VAL A 134 3.06 9.33 -2.12
CA VAL A 134 2.20 8.99 -3.25
C VAL A 134 2.33 7.50 -3.57
N SER A 135 1.21 6.82 -3.72
CA SER A 135 1.13 5.45 -4.21
C SER A 135 0.52 5.43 -5.61
N LEU A 136 1.33 5.06 -6.60
CA LEU A 136 0.89 4.89 -7.98
C LEU A 136 0.41 3.45 -8.16
N VAL A 137 -0.89 3.27 -8.22
CA VAL A 137 -1.56 1.99 -8.43
C VAL A 137 -1.92 1.88 -9.91
N LEU A 138 -1.10 1.13 -10.65
CA LEU A 138 -1.13 1.12 -12.12
C LEU A 138 -1.58 -0.24 -12.64
N ASP A 139 -2.57 -0.20 -13.53
CA ASP A 139 -3.16 -1.38 -14.16
C ASP A 139 -2.20 -1.99 -15.19
N ASN A 140 -1.94 -3.29 -15.03
CA ASN A 140 -1.11 -4.12 -15.88
C ASN A 140 -1.95 -5.25 -16.52
N SER A 141 -3.27 -5.13 -16.57
CA SER A 141 -4.11 -6.13 -17.25
C SER A 141 -3.84 -6.20 -18.75
N GLY A 142 -4.25 -7.31 -19.37
CA GLY A 142 -4.01 -7.55 -20.79
C GLY A 142 -4.62 -6.50 -21.72
N SER A 143 -5.74 -5.86 -21.33
CA SER A 143 -6.39 -4.78 -22.09
C SER A 143 -5.52 -3.54 -22.25
N MET A 144 -4.53 -3.34 -21.37
CA MET A 144 -3.60 -2.22 -21.49
C MET A 144 -2.69 -2.32 -22.73
N ASN A 145 -2.58 -3.49 -23.37
CA ASN A 145 -1.92 -3.64 -24.67
C ASN A 145 -2.79 -3.15 -25.84
N ASP A 146 -4.06 -2.84 -25.61
CA ASP A 146 -4.95 -2.36 -26.65
C ASP A 146 -4.54 -0.96 -27.14
N ILE A 147 -4.88 -0.68 -28.39
CA ILE A 147 -4.63 0.60 -29.03
C ILE A 147 -5.68 1.59 -28.54
N SER A 148 -5.22 2.68 -27.93
CA SER A 148 -6.04 3.83 -27.53
C SER A 148 -6.73 4.48 -28.72
N VAL A 149 -7.78 5.27 -28.45
CA VAL A 149 -8.42 6.17 -29.42
C VAL A 149 -7.43 7.12 -30.11
N SER A 150 -6.26 7.37 -29.50
CA SER A 150 -5.16 8.15 -30.09
C SER A 150 -4.18 7.34 -30.96
N ASN A 151 -4.53 6.11 -31.35
CA ASN A 151 -3.71 5.19 -32.15
C ASN A 151 -2.32 4.87 -31.55
N LYS A 152 -2.26 4.77 -30.21
CA LYS A 152 -1.05 4.40 -29.44
C LYS A 152 -1.41 3.34 -28.41
N VAL A 153 -0.46 2.48 -28.03
CA VAL A 153 -0.67 1.49 -26.98
C VAL A 153 -0.95 2.20 -25.65
N ARG A 154 -2.06 1.86 -24.99
CA ARG A 154 -2.49 2.48 -23.71
C ARG A 154 -1.40 2.38 -22.65
N PHE A 155 -0.73 1.24 -22.57
CA PHE A 155 0.34 0.99 -21.61
C PHE A 155 1.56 1.92 -21.76
N ASP A 156 1.96 2.23 -22.99
CA ASP A 156 3.10 3.13 -23.25
C ASP A 156 2.76 4.58 -22.88
N LEU A 157 1.52 4.98 -23.13
CA LEU A 157 0.97 6.27 -22.71
C LEU A 157 0.96 6.39 -21.18
N LEU A 158 0.48 5.35 -20.49
CA LEU A 158 0.46 5.26 -19.04
C LEU A 158 1.87 5.43 -18.46
N LYS A 159 2.85 4.65 -18.93
CA LYS A 159 4.24 4.73 -18.46
C LYS A 159 4.82 6.13 -18.66
N SER A 160 4.54 6.74 -19.81
CA SER A 160 5.02 8.08 -20.13
C SER A 160 4.43 9.14 -19.20
N ALA A 161 3.11 9.11 -18.98
CA ALA A 161 2.42 10.06 -18.12
C ALA A 161 2.82 9.91 -16.64
N ALA A 162 2.94 8.67 -16.15
CA ALA A 162 3.42 8.38 -14.81
C ALA A 162 4.84 8.93 -14.57
N LYS A 163 5.76 8.73 -15.52
CA LYS A 163 7.12 9.30 -15.44
C LYS A 163 7.12 10.83 -15.42
N GLN A 164 6.26 11.47 -16.21
CA GLN A 164 6.14 12.93 -16.22
C GLN A 164 5.67 13.48 -14.86
N LEU A 165 4.70 12.83 -14.21
CA LEU A 165 4.25 13.21 -12.88
C LEU A 165 5.35 13.06 -11.82
N VAL A 166 6.09 11.95 -11.86
CA VAL A 166 7.22 11.73 -10.95
C VAL A 166 8.31 12.79 -11.18
N ASP A 167 8.64 13.11 -12.43
CA ASP A 167 9.62 14.15 -12.78
C ASP A 167 9.16 15.54 -12.26
N GLN A 168 7.88 15.90 -12.44
CA GLN A 168 7.32 17.18 -11.97
C GLN A 168 7.43 17.31 -10.44
N LEU A 169 7.01 16.30 -9.69
CA LEU A 169 7.03 16.35 -8.23
C LEU A 169 8.46 16.23 -7.66
N SER A 170 9.34 15.46 -8.30
CA SER A 170 10.77 15.38 -7.93
C SER A 170 11.45 16.75 -8.04
N GLY A 171 11.21 17.49 -9.13
CA GLY A 171 11.78 18.83 -9.29
C GLY A 171 11.38 19.78 -8.16
N GLN A 172 10.13 19.71 -7.71
CA GLN A 172 9.67 20.48 -6.55
C GLN A 172 10.23 19.97 -5.21
N ALA A 173 10.46 18.66 -5.09
CA ALA A 173 11.04 18.05 -3.91
C ALA A 173 12.49 18.51 -3.69
N GLN A 174 13.28 18.61 -4.77
CA GLN A 174 14.68 19.05 -4.76
C GLN A 174 14.87 20.49 -4.24
N MET A 175 13.85 21.34 -4.39
CA MET A 175 13.87 22.70 -3.85
C MET A 175 13.75 22.75 -2.32
N MET A 176 13.31 21.66 -1.67
CA MET A 176 13.03 21.61 -0.23
C MET A 176 14.14 20.89 0.56
N LYS A 177 15.37 21.42 0.49
CA LYS A 177 16.55 20.81 1.12
C LYS A 177 16.48 20.64 2.65
N GLN A 178 15.57 21.34 3.32
CA GLN A 178 15.43 21.33 4.78
C GLN A 178 14.45 20.25 5.28
N VAL A 179 13.75 19.54 4.39
CA VAL A 179 12.78 18.51 4.74
C VAL A 179 13.34 17.15 4.31
N SER A 180 13.48 16.22 5.26
CA SER A 180 13.87 14.84 4.94
C SER A 180 12.75 14.13 4.20
N LYS A 181 13.08 13.44 3.10
CA LYS A 181 12.16 12.71 2.22
C LYS A 181 10.89 13.52 1.92
N PRO A 182 11.03 14.67 1.24
CA PRO A 182 9.92 15.60 1.04
C PRO A 182 8.82 15.03 0.13
N VAL A 183 9.19 14.19 -0.82
CA VAL A 183 8.26 13.47 -1.69
C VAL A 183 8.72 12.03 -1.84
N GLN A 184 7.85 11.08 -1.51
CA GLN A 184 8.08 9.66 -1.70
C GLN A 184 7.05 9.08 -2.66
N PHE A 185 7.49 8.20 -3.55
CA PHE A 185 6.63 7.44 -4.44
C PHE A 185 6.75 5.95 -4.15
N SER A 186 5.62 5.26 -4.13
CA SER A 186 5.56 3.81 -4.29
C SER A 186 4.88 3.48 -5.60
N LEU A 187 5.22 2.33 -6.17
CA LEU A 187 4.61 1.81 -7.39
C LEU A 187 3.98 0.45 -7.07
N VAL A 188 2.69 0.31 -7.35
CA VAL A 188 1.93 -0.93 -7.20
C VAL A 188 1.39 -1.34 -8.56
N PRO A 189 2.13 -2.17 -9.29
CA PRO A 189 1.62 -2.81 -10.50
C PRO A 189 0.62 -3.89 -10.11
N PHE A 190 -0.60 -3.85 -10.67
CA PHE A 190 -1.64 -4.84 -10.36
C PHE A 190 -2.24 -5.42 -11.64
N ALA A 191 -2.63 -6.70 -11.57
CA ALA A 191 -3.41 -7.36 -12.60
C ALA A 191 -4.46 -8.22 -11.90
N ALA A 192 -4.47 -9.53 -12.14
CA ALA A 192 -5.32 -10.48 -11.43
C ALA A 192 -4.97 -10.55 -9.93
N SER A 193 -3.68 -10.35 -9.62
CA SER A 193 -3.09 -10.38 -8.28
C SER A 193 -2.01 -9.31 -8.16
N VAL A 194 -1.44 -9.15 -6.96
CA VAL A 194 -0.36 -8.19 -6.69
C VAL A 194 0.89 -8.92 -6.21
N ASN A 195 2.04 -8.54 -6.76
CA ASN A 195 3.35 -9.10 -6.45
C ASN A 195 4.03 -8.27 -5.35
N VAL A 196 4.19 -8.85 -4.16
CA VAL A 196 4.88 -8.23 -3.03
C VAL A 196 6.40 -8.48 -3.06
N GLY A 197 6.89 -9.24 -4.03
CA GLY A 197 8.29 -9.54 -4.24
C GLY A 197 8.73 -10.87 -3.61
N PRO A 198 9.41 -11.74 -4.35
CA PRO A 198 9.86 -13.05 -3.84
C PRO A 198 10.89 -12.93 -2.71
N ALA A 199 11.60 -11.79 -2.63
CA ALA A 199 12.55 -11.50 -1.55
C ALA A 199 11.89 -11.43 -0.16
N ASN A 200 10.57 -11.26 -0.09
CA ASN A 200 9.81 -11.27 1.16
C ASN A 200 9.50 -12.68 1.68
N GLN A 201 9.94 -13.75 0.99
CA GLN A 201 9.74 -15.12 1.49
C GLN A 201 10.29 -15.26 2.93
N GLY A 202 9.46 -15.76 3.83
CA GLY A 202 9.79 -15.89 5.26
C GLY A 202 9.47 -14.65 6.11
N ALA A 203 8.94 -13.58 5.53
CA ALA A 203 8.47 -12.44 6.32
C ALA A 203 7.36 -12.85 7.29
N ALA A 204 7.38 -12.29 8.51
CA ALA A 204 6.46 -12.66 9.58
C ALA A 204 4.97 -12.41 9.24
N TRP A 205 4.68 -11.51 8.29
CA TRP A 205 3.32 -11.21 7.82
C TRP A 205 2.79 -12.18 6.75
N LEU A 206 3.63 -13.11 6.23
CA LEU A 206 3.30 -14.12 5.21
C LEU A 206 3.04 -15.52 5.81
N ASP A 207 2.11 -15.62 6.75
CA ASP A 207 1.68 -16.86 7.44
C ASP A 207 2.72 -18.01 7.48
N PRO A 208 3.84 -17.84 8.22
CA PRO A 208 4.90 -18.84 8.26
C PRO A 208 4.48 -20.13 8.99
N SER A 209 3.41 -20.07 9.78
CA SER A 209 2.93 -21.20 10.61
C SER A 209 1.76 -21.94 9.98
N GLY A 210 1.24 -21.47 8.85
CA GLY A 210 0.10 -22.09 8.17
C GLY A 210 -1.20 -22.04 9.00
N ILE A 211 -1.38 -20.97 9.78
CA ILE A 211 -2.53 -20.81 10.68
C ILE A 211 -3.69 -20.05 10.01
N SER A 212 -3.44 -19.40 8.87
CA SER A 212 -4.46 -18.65 8.15
C SER A 212 -5.56 -19.60 7.63
N PRO A 213 -6.85 -19.22 7.73
CA PRO A 213 -7.96 -20.06 7.28
C PRO A 213 -7.94 -20.34 5.77
N ILE A 214 -7.19 -19.57 4.97
CA ILE A 214 -7.05 -19.78 3.51
C ILE A 214 -5.77 -20.54 3.13
N GLN A 215 -4.88 -20.81 4.08
CA GLN A 215 -3.58 -21.45 3.81
C GLN A 215 -3.73 -22.79 3.10
N HIS A 216 -4.75 -23.55 3.52
CA HIS A 216 -5.04 -24.91 3.05
C HIS A 216 -6.27 -24.98 2.14
N GLU A 217 -6.81 -23.84 1.73
CA GLU A 217 -7.88 -23.80 0.74
C GLU A 217 -7.41 -24.51 -0.54
N ASN A 218 -8.27 -25.37 -1.11
CA ASN A 218 -8.00 -26.23 -2.26
C ASN A 218 -7.05 -27.43 -2.02
N PHE A 219 -6.58 -27.64 -0.79
CA PHE A 219 -5.69 -28.76 -0.46
C PHE A 219 -6.35 -29.76 0.48
N ASN A 220 -6.12 -31.04 0.24
CA ASN A 220 -6.50 -32.13 1.14
C ASN A 220 -5.26 -32.87 1.62
N TRP A 221 -4.68 -32.41 2.73
CA TRP A 221 -3.56 -33.07 3.40
C TRP A 221 -3.92 -34.45 3.97
N GLY A 222 -5.21 -34.72 4.19
CA GLY A 222 -5.70 -36.03 4.64
C GLY A 222 -5.45 -37.17 3.66
N THR A 223 -5.04 -36.88 2.42
CA THR A 223 -4.59 -37.92 1.47
C THR A 223 -3.19 -38.45 1.79
N MET A 224 -2.43 -37.78 2.67
CA MET A 224 -1.07 -38.17 3.07
C MET A 224 -1.08 -38.79 4.47
N THR A 225 -1.61 -40.01 4.59
CA THR A 225 -1.72 -40.69 5.89
C THR A 225 -0.47 -41.50 6.24
N GLN A 226 -0.24 -41.70 7.55
CA GLN A 226 0.86 -42.55 8.03
C GLN A 226 0.76 -43.99 7.51
N ALA A 227 -0.45 -44.50 7.32
CA ALA A 227 -0.70 -45.84 6.80
C ALA A 227 -0.23 -46.00 5.34
N LEU A 228 -0.36 -44.95 4.53
CA LEU A 228 0.12 -44.95 3.14
C LEU A 228 1.63 -44.76 3.04
N ASN A 229 2.21 -43.92 3.90
CA ASN A 229 3.66 -43.72 3.95
C ASN A 229 4.12 -43.25 5.34
N ALA A 230 4.61 -44.18 6.15
CA ALA A 230 5.09 -43.88 7.51
C ALA A 230 6.29 -42.90 7.54
N ASN A 231 7.02 -42.76 6.44
CA ASN A 231 8.18 -41.89 6.32
C ASN A 231 7.85 -40.53 5.69
N ARG A 232 6.66 -40.31 5.12
CA ARG A 232 6.18 -39.02 4.60
C ARG A 232 4.65 -38.92 4.70
N TRP A 233 4.17 -38.35 5.78
CA TRP A 233 2.74 -38.12 6.01
C TRP A 233 2.50 -36.72 6.61
N ALA A 234 1.24 -36.30 6.62
CA ALA A 234 0.80 -35.03 7.19
C ALA A 234 -0.10 -35.29 8.40
N GLU A 235 0.15 -34.57 9.49
CA GLU A 235 -0.63 -34.66 10.73
C GLU A 235 -1.28 -33.32 11.03
N GLN A 236 -2.59 -33.31 11.31
CA GLN A 236 -3.26 -32.12 11.79
C GLN A 236 -3.17 -32.05 13.31
N VAL A 237 -2.57 -30.98 13.83
CA VAL A 237 -2.51 -30.68 15.26
C VAL A 237 -3.17 -29.32 15.48
N GLY A 238 -4.38 -29.33 16.05
CA GLY A 238 -5.25 -28.15 16.09
C GLY A 238 -5.58 -27.67 14.68
N ASN A 239 -5.27 -26.41 14.37
CA ASN A 239 -5.54 -25.81 13.05
C ASN A 239 -4.33 -25.86 12.10
N VAL A 240 -3.23 -26.49 12.50
CA VAL A 240 -1.98 -26.52 11.73
C VAL A 240 -1.72 -27.93 11.24
N TRP A 241 -1.33 -28.05 9.97
CA TRP A 241 -0.81 -29.29 9.41
C TRP A 241 0.70 -29.36 9.59
N TYR A 242 1.23 -30.50 10.02
CA TYR A 242 2.65 -30.73 10.21
C TYR A 242 3.16 -31.84 9.31
N ALA A 243 4.38 -31.66 8.81
CA ALA A 243 5.12 -32.67 8.08
C ALA A 243 5.68 -33.73 9.05
N ARG A 244 5.33 -34.99 8.87
CA ARG A 244 5.79 -36.12 9.72
C ARG A 244 6.47 -37.22 8.92
N GLY A 245 7.52 -37.78 9.50
CA GLY A 245 8.37 -38.80 8.88
C GLY A 245 9.67 -38.25 8.30
N SER A 246 10.66 -39.13 8.14
CA SER A 246 12.06 -38.78 7.81
C SER A 246 12.26 -38.25 6.40
N LEU A 247 11.38 -38.57 5.44
CA LEU A 247 11.52 -38.13 4.04
C LEU A 247 11.13 -36.67 3.81
N TRP A 248 10.69 -35.94 4.84
CA TRP A 248 10.53 -34.49 4.78
C TRP A 248 11.85 -33.72 4.93
N GLY A 249 12.92 -34.40 5.39
CA GLY A 249 14.23 -33.77 5.60
C GLY A 249 14.11 -32.56 6.54
N ALA A 250 14.58 -31.40 6.10
CA ALA A 250 14.53 -30.15 6.88
C ALA A 250 13.10 -29.69 7.25
N GLN A 251 12.07 -30.14 6.50
CA GLN A 251 10.68 -29.83 6.78
C GLN A 251 10.08 -30.76 7.84
N GLN A 252 10.79 -31.80 8.28
CA GLN A 252 10.29 -32.75 9.29
C GLN A 252 9.92 -32.01 10.58
N ASN A 253 8.72 -32.29 11.08
CA ASN A 253 8.10 -31.70 12.26
C ASN A 253 7.81 -30.20 12.18
N LEU A 254 7.96 -29.57 11.01
CA LEU A 254 7.59 -28.18 10.79
C LEU A 254 6.20 -28.04 10.16
N PRO A 255 5.53 -26.88 10.33
CA PRO A 255 4.25 -26.61 9.70
C PRO A 255 4.30 -26.71 8.18
N LEU A 256 3.32 -27.41 7.61
CA LEU A 256 3.06 -27.44 6.18
C LEU A 256 2.39 -26.14 5.78
N THR A 257 2.98 -25.47 4.80
CA THR A 257 2.54 -24.19 4.24
C THR A 257 2.64 -24.25 2.72
N ARG A 258 2.09 -23.26 2.02
CA ARG A 258 2.31 -23.13 0.58
C ARG A 258 3.79 -22.95 0.21
N PHE A 259 4.58 -22.29 1.06
CA PHE A 259 6.04 -22.26 0.92
C PHE A 259 6.66 -23.65 1.03
N SER A 260 6.22 -24.46 2.01
CA SER A 260 6.70 -25.83 2.11
C SER A 260 6.38 -26.65 0.86
N VAL A 261 5.25 -26.40 0.18
CA VAL A 261 4.96 -27.05 -1.11
C VAL A 261 5.97 -26.62 -2.16
N PHE A 262 6.21 -25.32 -2.36
CA PHE A 262 7.25 -24.83 -3.28
C PHE A 262 8.64 -25.44 -2.99
N ASP A 263 9.01 -25.55 -1.71
CA ASP A 263 10.33 -26.05 -1.31
C ASP A 263 10.50 -27.56 -1.48
N GLN A 264 9.42 -28.33 -1.31
CA GLN A 264 9.45 -29.79 -1.37
C GLN A 264 9.14 -30.34 -2.77
N MET A 265 8.57 -29.52 -3.67
CA MET A 265 8.33 -29.88 -5.06
C MET A 265 9.65 -29.99 -5.85
N THR A 266 9.98 -31.22 -6.24
CA THR A 266 11.27 -31.53 -6.86
C THR A 266 11.14 -32.16 -8.24
N ARG A 267 12.19 -32.02 -9.03
CA ARG A 267 12.40 -32.68 -10.32
C ARG A 267 13.76 -33.36 -10.34
N VAL A 268 13.88 -34.45 -11.08
CA VAL A 268 15.17 -35.09 -11.34
C VAL A 268 15.98 -34.20 -12.30
N THR A 269 17.16 -33.75 -11.87
CA THR A 269 18.08 -32.93 -12.67
C THR A 269 19.24 -33.72 -13.22
N ALA A 270 19.65 -34.79 -12.53
CA ALA A 270 20.68 -35.71 -12.96
C ALA A 270 20.47 -37.08 -12.31
N CYS A 271 21.20 -38.08 -12.82
CA CYS A 271 21.26 -39.40 -12.21
C CYS A 271 22.61 -40.05 -12.49
N SER A 272 23.03 -40.96 -11.59
CA SER A 272 24.35 -41.60 -11.65
C SER A 272 24.55 -42.58 -12.81
N SER A 273 23.46 -43.07 -13.40
CA SER A 273 23.51 -43.95 -14.56
C SER A 273 22.28 -43.76 -15.45
N LYS A 274 22.49 -43.88 -16.77
CA LYS A 274 21.46 -43.76 -17.80
C LYS A 274 21.44 -45.01 -18.68
N ASP A 275 20.28 -45.35 -19.21
CA ASP A 275 20.14 -46.34 -20.27
C ASP A 275 20.61 -45.77 -21.63
N TRP A 276 20.59 -46.62 -22.66
CA TRP A 276 20.98 -46.27 -24.02
C TRP A 276 20.07 -45.22 -24.68
N SER A 277 18.86 -45.01 -24.13
CA SER A 277 17.91 -43.97 -24.56
C SER A 277 18.09 -42.65 -23.79
N GLY A 278 19.05 -42.58 -22.86
CA GLY A 278 19.33 -41.39 -22.06
C GLY A 278 18.42 -41.21 -20.84
N ASN A 279 17.57 -42.19 -20.53
CA ASN A 279 16.72 -42.19 -19.33
C ASN A 279 17.49 -42.71 -18.12
N CYS A 280 17.14 -42.26 -16.92
CA CYS A 280 17.76 -42.78 -15.71
C CYS A 280 17.39 -44.27 -15.50
N THR A 281 18.38 -45.09 -15.16
CA THR A 281 18.11 -46.50 -14.83
C THR A 281 17.39 -46.61 -13.48
N SER A 282 16.65 -47.69 -13.26
CA SER A 282 15.90 -47.91 -12.02
C SER A 282 16.78 -47.95 -10.75
N ASN A 283 18.06 -48.29 -10.90
CA ASN A 283 19.02 -48.41 -9.81
C ASN A 283 19.93 -47.16 -9.69
N ALA A 284 19.65 -46.12 -10.47
CA ALA A 284 20.44 -44.90 -10.43
C ALA A 284 20.20 -44.13 -9.11
N THR A 285 21.23 -43.44 -8.66
CA THR A 285 21.10 -42.41 -7.63
C THR A 285 20.63 -41.14 -8.32
N PHE A 286 19.53 -40.55 -7.84
CA PHE A 286 18.93 -39.35 -8.42
C PHE A 286 19.40 -38.07 -7.73
N THR A 287 19.70 -37.05 -8.52
CA THR A 287 19.90 -35.68 -8.06
C THR A 287 18.63 -34.89 -8.32
N TYR A 288 18.19 -34.14 -7.31
CA TYR A 288 16.96 -33.36 -7.37
C TYR A 288 17.24 -31.86 -7.43
N GLY A 289 16.37 -31.14 -8.12
CA GLY A 289 16.31 -29.68 -8.11
C GLY A 289 14.88 -29.18 -7.93
N LYS A 290 14.71 -27.89 -7.59
CA LYS A 290 13.39 -27.28 -7.48
C LYS A 290 12.67 -27.22 -8.83
N VAL A 291 11.35 -27.39 -8.79
CA VAL A 291 10.48 -27.26 -9.97
C VAL A 291 10.09 -25.81 -10.18
N ALA A 292 9.68 -25.13 -9.10
CA ALA A 292 9.19 -23.77 -9.12
C ALA A 292 9.61 -23.06 -7.85
N SER A 293 9.72 -21.74 -7.94
CA SER A 293 9.86 -20.85 -6.78
C SER A 293 8.63 -19.96 -6.70
N TRP A 294 8.32 -19.47 -5.51
CA TRP A 294 7.26 -18.48 -5.33
C TRP A 294 7.58 -17.20 -6.12
N GLY A 295 6.64 -16.78 -6.98
CA GLY A 295 6.80 -15.62 -7.86
C GLY A 295 6.65 -14.27 -7.17
N GLY A 296 6.24 -14.27 -5.89
CA GLY A 296 6.10 -13.07 -5.07
C GLY A 296 4.65 -12.59 -4.91
N CYS A 297 3.64 -13.23 -5.49
CA CYS A 297 2.24 -12.81 -5.30
C CYS A 297 1.56 -13.44 -4.09
N VAL A 298 0.59 -12.73 -3.54
CA VAL A 298 -0.20 -13.14 -2.37
C VAL A 298 -1.69 -13.15 -2.69
N GLU A 299 -2.42 -13.97 -1.96
CA GLU A 299 -3.87 -13.99 -2.04
C GLU A 299 -4.52 -12.84 -1.26
N ALA A 300 -5.70 -12.43 -1.74
CA ALA A 300 -6.57 -11.49 -1.05
C ALA A 300 -7.03 -12.09 0.29
N ARG A 301 -6.92 -11.31 1.36
CA ARG A 301 -7.36 -11.75 2.70
C ARG A 301 -8.88 -11.97 2.71
N PRO A 302 -9.43 -12.82 3.59
CA PRO A 302 -10.88 -12.90 3.77
C PRO A 302 -11.43 -11.57 4.31
N TYR A 303 -12.70 -11.28 3.99
CA TYR A 303 -13.39 -10.13 4.57
C TYR A 303 -13.50 -10.26 6.10
N PRO A 304 -13.30 -9.17 6.87
CA PRO A 304 -13.16 -7.77 6.46
C PRO A 304 -11.73 -7.28 6.14
N TYR A 305 -10.76 -8.17 6.04
CA TYR A 305 -9.35 -7.80 5.96
C TYR A 305 -8.83 -7.53 4.54
N ASN A 306 -9.53 -7.97 3.48
CA ASN A 306 -9.26 -7.54 2.10
C ASN A 306 -9.46 -6.04 1.93
N VAL A 307 -10.55 -5.50 2.48
CA VAL A 307 -10.98 -4.10 2.30
C VAL A 307 -10.47 -3.15 3.39
N SER A 308 -9.49 -3.58 4.20
CA SER A 308 -8.90 -2.77 5.27
C SER A 308 -7.38 -2.90 5.32
N ASP A 309 -6.75 -1.96 6.01
CA ASP A 309 -5.31 -1.95 6.29
C ASP A 309 -4.96 -2.59 7.65
N ALA A 310 -5.77 -3.55 8.11
CA ALA A 310 -5.48 -4.23 9.37
C ALA A 310 -4.08 -4.90 9.33
N PRO A 311 -3.25 -4.76 10.38
CA PRO A 311 -1.94 -5.39 10.41
C PRO A 311 -2.06 -6.92 10.48
N ALA A 312 -1.12 -7.62 9.83
CA ALA A 312 -1.02 -9.07 9.91
C ALA A 312 -0.60 -9.51 11.32
N SER A 313 -1.37 -10.41 11.93
CA SER A 313 -1.13 -10.91 13.29
C SER A 313 -1.49 -12.39 13.42
N SER A 314 -0.64 -13.16 14.09
CA SER A 314 -0.91 -14.55 14.43
C SER A 314 -2.04 -14.72 15.45
N ALA A 315 -2.34 -13.67 16.24
CA ALA A 315 -3.49 -13.66 17.14
C ALA A 315 -4.82 -13.60 16.39
N THR A 316 -4.82 -13.07 15.17
CA THR A 316 -5.99 -13.02 14.29
C THR A 316 -5.60 -13.59 12.91
N PRO A 317 -5.51 -14.93 12.76
CA PRO A 317 -4.89 -15.56 11.59
C PRO A 317 -5.45 -15.15 10.23
N ALA A 318 -6.73 -14.75 10.17
CA ALA A 318 -7.39 -14.23 8.98
C ALA A 318 -6.79 -12.90 8.45
N THR A 319 -5.98 -12.19 9.26
CA THR A 319 -5.26 -10.97 8.86
C THR A 319 -3.92 -11.25 8.16
N MET A 320 -3.42 -12.48 8.26
CA MET A 320 -2.14 -12.87 7.67
C MET A 320 -2.25 -13.00 6.15
N PHE A 321 -1.21 -12.61 5.44
CA PHE A 321 -1.13 -12.82 4.00
C PHE A 321 -0.65 -14.22 3.71
N VAL A 322 -1.21 -14.82 2.66
CA VAL A 322 -0.88 -16.18 2.23
C VAL A 322 -0.25 -16.10 0.83
N PRO A 323 0.92 -16.71 0.59
CA PRO A 323 1.50 -16.72 -0.74
C PRO A 323 0.58 -17.45 -1.71
N MET A 324 0.45 -16.93 -2.93
CA MET A 324 -0.29 -17.63 -3.97
C MET A 324 0.38 -18.95 -4.31
N PHE A 325 -0.45 -19.99 -4.42
CA PHE A 325 -0.08 -21.26 -5.01
C PHE A 325 -1.32 -21.75 -5.75
N ALA A 326 -1.32 -21.58 -7.07
CA ALA A 326 -2.40 -22.07 -7.90
C ALA A 326 -2.34 -23.61 -7.92
N PRO A 327 -3.37 -24.31 -7.40
CA PRO A 327 -3.40 -25.76 -7.46
C PRO A 327 -3.31 -26.23 -8.90
N ASP A 328 -2.66 -27.37 -9.09
CA ASP A 328 -2.71 -28.11 -10.34
C ASP A 328 -4.12 -28.66 -10.57
N GLU A 329 -4.73 -28.22 -11.67
CA GLU A 329 -6.02 -28.70 -12.12
C GLU A 329 -5.89 -30.09 -12.75
N PRO A 330 -6.89 -30.98 -12.55
CA PRO A 330 -6.80 -32.36 -13.00
C PRO A 330 -6.56 -32.47 -14.49
N GLY A 331 -5.68 -33.35 -14.92
CA GLY A 331 -5.20 -33.18 -16.27
C GLY A 331 -4.17 -34.18 -16.67
N ASN A 332 -2.98 -34.03 -16.11
CA ASN A 332 -1.80 -34.64 -16.66
C ASN A 332 -1.58 -36.06 -16.11
N GLN A 333 -1.32 -36.98 -17.02
CA GLN A 333 -0.62 -38.23 -16.73
C GLN A 333 0.66 -38.27 -17.55
N TRP A 334 1.83 -38.35 -16.92
CA TRP A 334 3.09 -38.44 -17.64
C TRP A 334 3.35 -39.88 -18.10
N THR A 335 3.43 -40.11 -19.42
CA THR A 335 3.88 -41.41 -19.95
C THR A 335 5.39 -41.39 -20.18
N LEU A 336 6.12 -42.34 -19.57
CA LEU A 336 7.59 -42.40 -19.55
C LEU A 336 8.28 -42.73 -20.89
N SER A 337 7.56 -42.94 -22.00
CA SER A 337 8.17 -43.41 -23.25
C SER A 337 7.90 -42.58 -24.51
N SER A 338 7.02 -41.58 -24.47
CA SER A 338 6.88 -40.58 -25.54
C SER A 338 5.85 -39.52 -25.13
N GLY A 339 6.33 -38.40 -24.60
CA GLY A 339 5.80 -37.00 -24.63
C GLY A 339 4.31 -36.63 -24.68
N SER A 340 3.34 -37.55 -24.76
CA SER A 340 1.92 -37.25 -24.80
C SER A 340 1.40 -37.17 -23.38
N VAL A 341 1.37 -35.95 -22.84
CA VAL A 341 0.58 -35.65 -21.66
C VAL A 341 -0.89 -35.73 -22.08
N LYS A 342 -1.61 -36.75 -21.61
CA LYS A 342 -3.07 -36.70 -21.68
C LYS A 342 -3.49 -35.55 -20.80
N THR A 343 -4.27 -34.60 -21.31
CA THR A 343 -4.82 -33.48 -20.55
C THR A 343 -6.35 -33.54 -20.62
N PHE A 344 -7.03 -33.13 -19.56
CA PHE A 344 -8.50 -33.00 -19.54
C PHE A 344 -9.00 -31.65 -20.12
N GLY A 345 -8.11 -30.86 -20.72
CA GLY A 345 -8.43 -29.52 -21.23
C GLY A 345 -8.81 -28.52 -20.13
N MET A 346 -8.27 -28.69 -18.92
CA MET A 346 -8.36 -27.71 -17.83
C MET A 346 -7.41 -26.53 -18.08
N LEU A 347 -7.62 -25.40 -17.40
CA LEU A 347 -6.84 -24.18 -17.57
C LEU A 347 -5.40 -24.32 -17.08
N ASN A 348 -5.25 -24.77 -15.83
CA ASN A 348 -3.98 -24.78 -15.12
C ASN A 348 -3.59 -26.21 -14.73
N SER A 349 -3.53 -27.09 -15.72
CA SER A 349 -3.04 -28.46 -15.59
C SER A 349 -1.54 -28.51 -15.90
N TRP A 350 -0.69 -28.51 -14.88
CA TRP A 350 0.77 -28.33 -14.98
C TRP A 350 1.63 -29.38 -14.24
N TRP A 351 1.01 -30.20 -13.39
CA TRP A 351 1.63 -31.26 -12.60
C TRP A 351 0.96 -32.63 -12.85
N ASP A 352 1.66 -33.74 -12.57
CA ASP A 352 1.09 -35.09 -12.73
C ASP A 352 0.15 -35.41 -11.57
N ASP A 353 -1.05 -35.88 -11.87
CA ASP A 353 -2.02 -36.30 -10.85
C ASP A 353 -1.61 -37.60 -10.13
N ASN A 354 -0.65 -38.34 -10.69
CA ASN A 354 -0.28 -39.72 -10.30
C ASN A 354 -1.50 -40.64 -10.27
N ASP A 355 -2.44 -40.40 -11.17
CA ASP A 355 -3.69 -41.13 -11.28
C ASP A 355 -4.03 -41.42 -12.75
N ALA A 356 -4.10 -42.71 -13.07
CA ALA A 356 -4.35 -43.21 -14.42
C ALA A 356 -5.82 -43.21 -14.84
N THR A 357 -6.77 -42.90 -13.93
CA THR A 357 -8.20 -42.89 -14.33
C THR A 357 -8.48 -41.81 -15.37
N THR A 358 -9.42 -42.12 -16.27
CA THR A 358 -9.87 -41.24 -17.35
C THR A 358 -11.25 -40.63 -17.06
N SER A 359 -11.80 -40.88 -15.87
CA SER A 359 -13.14 -40.45 -15.49
C SER A 359 -13.27 -38.94 -15.40
N THR A 360 -14.29 -38.36 -16.03
CA THR A 360 -14.66 -36.93 -15.92
C THR A 360 -15.66 -36.65 -14.80
N ASN A 361 -15.93 -37.63 -13.92
CA ASN A 361 -16.84 -37.46 -12.79
C ASN A 361 -16.35 -36.36 -11.85
N GLN A 362 -17.23 -35.43 -11.51
CA GLN A 362 -16.93 -34.26 -10.68
C GLN A 362 -16.23 -34.61 -9.36
N ALA A 363 -16.77 -35.56 -8.59
CA ALA A 363 -16.24 -35.87 -7.26
C ALA A 363 -14.83 -36.46 -7.33
N LEU A 364 -14.56 -37.29 -8.34
CA LEU A 364 -13.24 -37.85 -8.59
C LEU A 364 -12.24 -36.77 -9.05
N GLN A 365 -12.68 -35.87 -9.95
CA GLN A 365 -11.86 -34.78 -10.45
C GLN A 365 -11.50 -33.77 -9.35
N LEU A 366 -12.47 -33.44 -8.49
CA LEU A 366 -12.22 -32.62 -7.31
C LEU A 366 -11.27 -33.30 -6.32
N ALA A 367 -11.41 -34.61 -6.10
CA ALA A 367 -10.50 -35.37 -5.24
C ALA A 367 -9.07 -35.39 -5.78
N ARG A 368 -8.89 -35.50 -7.11
CA ARG A 368 -7.58 -35.40 -7.77
C ARG A 368 -6.95 -34.03 -7.60
N GLN A 369 -7.70 -32.95 -7.86
CA GLN A 369 -7.20 -31.58 -7.72
C GLN A 369 -6.68 -31.32 -6.30
N LYS A 370 -7.45 -31.76 -5.29
CA LYS A 370 -7.14 -31.55 -3.88
C LYS A 370 -6.06 -32.50 -3.34
N ASN A 371 -5.70 -33.56 -4.06
CA ASN A 371 -4.78 -34.57 -3.55
C ASN A 371 -3.38 -33.99 -3.37
N MET A 372 -2.90 -33.93 -2.12
CA MET A 372 -1.58 -33.35 -1.84
C MET A 372 -0.42 -34.30 -2.13
N ALA A 373 -0.65 -35.62 -2.13
CA ALA A 373 0.41 -36.61 -2.35
C ALA A 373 1.14 -36.39 -3.69
N LYS A 374 0.43 -35.88 -4.71
CA LYS A 374 0.98 -35.70 -6.06
C LYS A 374 2.16 -34.73 -6.12
N TYR A 375 2.15 -33.67 -5.31
CA TYR A 375 3.21 -32.64 -5.31
C TYR A 375 4.54 -33.13 -4.75
N PHE A 376 4.55 -34.26 -4.03
CA PHE A 376 5.74 -34.81 -3.38
C PHE A 376 6.32 -36.02 -4.12
N VAL A 377 5.81 -36.32 -5.33
CA VAL A 377 6.41 -37.26 -6.27
C VAL A 377 7.33 -36.47 -7.20
N PRO A 378 8.64 -36.76 -7.27
CA PRO A 378 9.55 -35.99 -8.10
C PRO A 378 9.21 -36.08 -9.59
N ALA A 379 9.30 -34.95 -10.29
CA ALA A 379 9.14 -34.93 -11.75
C ALA A 379 10.28 -35.65 -12.48
N PRO A 380 10.02 -36.27 -13.65
CA PRO A 380 11.01 -37.04 -14.39
C PRO A 380 12.15 -36.16 -14.90
N LEU A 381 13.26 -36.84 -15.24
CA LEU A 381 14.40 -36.23 -15.91
C LEU A 381 13.89 -35.51 -17.18
N ASN A 382 14.32 -34.26 -17.38
CA ASN A 382 13.93 -33.34 -18.47
C ASN A 382 12.67 -32.48 -18.24
N LYS A 383 11.92 -32.61 -17.14
CA LYS A 383 10.94 -31.56 -16.77
C LYS A 383 11.71 -30.26 -16.55
N ALA A 384 11.39 -29.21 -17.31
CA ALA A 384 11.99 -27.89 -17.11
C ALA A 384 11.52 -27.31 -15.77
N ALA A 385 12.37 -26.47 -15.16
CA ALA A 385 11.89 -25.60 -14.09
C ALA A 385 10.85 -24.65 -14.66
N LEU A 386 9.78 -24.39 -13.90
CA LEU A 386 8.75 -23.43 -14.26
C LEU A 386 9.29 -22.02 -13.89
N PRO A 387 9.42 -21.11 -14.87
CA PRO A 387 9.86 -19.75 -14.58
C PRO A 387 8.86 -19.01 -13.69
N ALA A 388 9.27 -17.90 -13.10
CA ALA A 388 8.39 -16.97 -12.40
C ALA A 388 8.86 -15.52 -12.64
N PRO A 389 7.95 -14.54 -12.84
CA PRO A 389 6.49 -14.69 -12.96
C PRO A 389 6.10 -15.34 -14.31
N ILE A 390 5.08 -16.21 -14.29
CA ILE A 390 4.47 -16.79 -15.49
C ILE A 390 2.96 -16.89 -15.30
N ASP A 391 2.20 -16.79 -16.39
CA ASP A 391 0.77 -17.07 -16.36
C ASP A 391 0.52 -18.58 -16.56
N GLY A 392 0.86 -19.36 -15.54
CA GLY A 392 0.86 -20.82 -15.57
C GLY A 392 1.46 -21.45 -14.32
N GLY A 393 1.22 -22.73 -14.11
CA GLY A 393 1.88 -23.45 -13.02
C GLY A 393 1.39 -23.01 -11.64
N PRO A 394 2.21 -23.16 -10.59
CA PRO A 394 1.84 -22.74 -9.24
C PRO A 394 1.80 -21.20 -9.07
N ASN A 395 2.35 -20.44 -10.03
CA ASN A 395 2.33 -18.97 -10.04
C ASN A 395 1.28 -18.39 -11.00
N TYR A 396 0.31 -19.19 -11.46
CA TYR A 396 -0.77 -18.71 -12.32
C TYR A 396 -1.45 -17.45 -11.74
N SER A 397 -1.76 -16.46 -12.60
CA SER A 397 -2.22 -15.12 -12.21
C SER A 397 -1.23 -14.25 -11.40
N CYS A 398 0.04 -14.66 -11.25
CA CYS A 398 1.12 -13.83 -10.70
C CYS A 398 2.00 -13.31 -11.85
N THR A 399 1.51 -12.29 -12.55
CA THR A 399 2.10 -11.77 -13.79
C THR A 399 2.78 -10.42 -13.63
N THR A 400 2.54 -9.72 -12.51
CA THR A 400 3.06 -8.38 -12.28
C THR A 400 4.48 -8.38 -11.73
N THR A 401 5.19 -7.27 -11.95
CA THR A 401 6.45 -6.97 -11.26
C THR A 401 6.19 -6.65 -9.79
N ALA A 402 7.20 -6.89 -8.95
CA ALA A 402 7.11 -6.61 -7.52
C ALA A 402 6.82 -5.12 -7.24
N ILE A 403 6.02 -4.87 -6.20
CA ILE A 403 5.80 -3.53 -5.66
C ILE A 403 7.15 -2.86 -5.37
N THR A 404 7.28 -1.60 -5.80
CA THR A 404 8.35 -0.73 -5.35
C THR A 404 7.88 0.01 -4.10
N PRO A 405 8.49 -0.21 -2.92
CA PRO A 405 8.12 0.48 -1.69
C PRO A 405 8.35 2.00 -1.80
N LEU A 406 7.81 2.76 -0.83
CA LEU A 406 7.98 4.21 -0.77
C LEU A 406 9.45 4.62 -0.86
N THR A 407 9.80 5.26 -1.97
CA THR A 407 11.14 5.66 -2.35
C THR A 407 11.19 7.18 -2.46
N ASP A 408 12.17 7.80 -1.82
CA ASP A 408 12.37 9.25 -1.89
C ASP A 408 12.86 9.65 -3.28
N VAL A 409 12.05 10.44 -3.98
CA VAL A 409 12.35 10.92 -5.34
C VAL A 409 13.02 12.29 -5.36
N SER A 410 13.37 12.86 -4.20
CA SER A 410 14.14 14.11 -4.13
C SER A 410 15.60 13.92 -4.55
N ASN A 411 16.08 12.68 -4.65
CA ASN A 411 17.42 12.32 -5.10
C ASN A 411 17.37 11.52 -6.42
N ALA A 412 18.47 11.56 -7.17
CA ALA A 412 18.56 10.91 -8.49
C ALA A 412 18.38 9.39 -8.42
N THR A 413 18.92 8.73 -7.38
CA THR A 413 18.83 7.28 -7.22
C THR A 413 17.39 6.81 -7.08
N GLY A 414 16.61 7.45 -6.20
CA GLY A 414 15.21 7.11 -5.99
C GLY A 414 14.32 7.47 -7.19
N LEU A 415 14.60 8.59 -7.85
CA LEU A 415 13.94 8.96 -9.11
C LEU A 415 14.16 7.88 -10.18
N THR A 416 15.41 7.46 -10.39
CA THR A 416 15.74 6.39 -11.35
C THR A 416 15.09 5.08 -10.96
N ALA A 417 15.10 4.69 -9.68
CA ALA A 417 14.49 3.45 -9.21
C ALA A 417 12.99 3.38 -9.55
N ILE A 418 12.24 4.45 -9.31
CA ILE A 418 10.80 4.51 -9.64
C ILE A 418 10.58 4.48 -11.16
N LYS A 419 11.37 5.21 -11.95
CA LYS A 419 11.24 5.21 -13.42
C LYS A 419 11.57 3.86 -14.02
N THR A 420 12.62 3.19 -13.55
CA THR A 420 12.98 1.83 -13.96
C THR A 420 11.88 0.83 -13.59
N ALA A 421 11.26 0.97 -12.42
CA ALA A 421 10.14 0.12 -12.03
C ALA A 421 8.91 0.33 -12.94
N ILE A 422 8.59 1.59 -13.31
CA ILE A 422 7.54 1.92 -14.28
C ILE A 422 7.86 1.29 -15.65
N ASP A 423 9.10 1.42 -16.13
CA ASP A 423 9.51 0.86 -17.42
C ASP A 423 9.45 -0.68 -17.43
N GLY A 424 9.76 -1.32 -16.30
CA GLY A 424 9.75 -2.78 -16.13
C GLY A 424 8.37 -3.42 -16.04
N MET A 425 7.29 -2.64 -15.89
CA MET A 425 5.93 -3.18 -15.86
C MET A 425 5.59 -3.86 -17.20
N VAL A 426 4.75 -4.91 -17.15
CA VAL A 426 4.27 -5.64 -18.34
C VAL A 426 2.75 -5.80 -18.23
N ALA A 427 2.05 -5.57 -19.34
CA ALA A 427 0.59 -5.71 -19.43
C ALA A 427 0.18 -7.16 -19.73
N VAL A 428 -0.15 -7.93 -18.68
CA VAL A 428 -0.61 -9.32 -18.74
C VAL A 428 -1.56 -9.63 -17.58
N GLY A 429 -2.67 -10.29 -17.88
CA GLY A 429 -3.58 -10.88 -16.89
C GLY A 429 -4.94 -10.17 -16.79
N ALA A 430 -5.71 -10.55 -15.76
CA ALA A 430 -7.00 -9.94 -15.44
C ALA A 430 -6.86 -8.58 -14.74
N THR A 431 -7.98 -7.96 -14.39
CA THR A 431 -8.07 -6.62 -13.80
C THR A 431 -8.69 -6.69 -12.40
N ASN A 432 -7.89 -6.52 -11.36
CA ASN A 432 -8.34 -6.53 -9.96
C ASN A 432 -8.01 -5.20 -9.26
N VAL A 433 -8.80 -4.16 -9.58
CA VAL A 433 -8.65 -2.82 -9.02
C VAL A 433 -8.75 -2.80 -7.48
N PRO A 434 -9.67 -3.55 -6.81
CA PRO A 434 -9.68 -3.63 -5.35
C PRO A 434 -8.34 -4.06 -4.77
N GLU A 435 -7.70 -5.10 -5.30
CA GLU A 435 -6.43 -5.59 -4.77
C GLU A 435 -5.30 -4.59 -5.02
N GLY A 436 -5.26 -3.98 -6.22
CA GLY A 436 -4.34 -2.90 -6.52
C GLY A 436 -4.45 -1.74 -5.53
N MET A 437 -5.67 -1.26 -5.26
CA MET A 437 -5.92 -0.19 -4.29
C MET A 437 -5.56 -0.61 -2.87
N ALA A 438 -5.87 -1.85 -2.47
CA ALA A 438 -5.62 -2.32 -1.11
C ALA A 438 -4.11 -2.38 -0.82
N TRP A 439 -3.30 -2.83 -1.81
CA TRP A 439 -1.85 -2.76 -1.72
C TRP A 439 -1.31 -1.35 -1.85
N GLY A 440 -1.92 -0.51 -2.67
CA GLY A 440 -1.60 0.92 -2.76
C GLY A 440 -1.77 1.66 -1.44
N TRP A 441 -2.78 1.30 -0.64
CA TRP A 441 -2.97 1.82 0.70
C TRP A 441 -1.88 1.27 1.65
N ARG A 442 -1.62 -0.03 1.62
CA ARG A 442 -0.59 -0.68 2.46
C ARG A 442 0.82 -0.16 2.23
N THR A 443 1.16 0.35 1.04
CA THR A 443 2.48 0.97 0.81
C THR A 443 2.61 2.35 1.46
N LEU A 444 1.49 3.04 1.71
CA LEU A 444 1.44 4.33 2.38
C LEU A 444 1.41 4.18 3.90
N SER A 445 1.01 3.02 4.42
CA SER A 445 0.89 2.78 5.84
C SER A 445 2.24 2.64 6.55
N SER A 446 2.26 2.91 7.86
CA SER A 446 3.46 2.76 8.70
C SER A 446 3.73 1.31 9.11
N THR A 447 2.71 0.44 9.05
CA THR A 447 2.80 -0.96 9.45
C THR A 447 3.31 -1.86 8.33
N ALA A 448 3.76 -3.07 8.70
CA ALA A 448 4.04 -4.11 7.72
C ALA A 448 2.80 -4.37 6.84
N PRO A 449 2.95 -4.67 5.53
CA PRO A 449 4.16 -5.23 4.90
C PRO A 449 5.28 -4.25 4.54
N PHE A 450 4.94 -2.97 4.28
CA PHE A 450 5.90 -1.96 3.86
C PHE A 450 5.96 -0.83 4.89
N THR A 451 6.90 -0.89 5.83
CA THR A 451 7.02 0.08 6.94
C THR A 451 7.67 1.41 6.52
N GLY A 452 7.53 1.78 5.24
CA GLY A 452 8.16 2.97 4.66
C GLY A 452 7.34 4.23 4.82
N GLY A 453 6.04 4.11 5.11
CA GLY A 453 5.13 5.21 5.33
C GLY A 453 5.31 5.84 6.71
N ARG A 454 5.09 7.14 6.78
CA ARG A 454 5.05 7.89 8.05
C ARG A 454 3.88 7.44 8.91
N SER A 455 3.96 7.73 10.21
CA SER A 455 2.86 7.43 11.14
C SER A 455 1.55 8.05 10.66
N GLU A 456 0.44 7.33 10.80
CA GLU A 456 -0.92 7.80 10.52
C GLU A 456 -1.31 8.98 11.42
N THR A 457 -0.62 9.16 12.54
CA THR A 457 -0.79 10.29 13.47
C THR A 457 0.13 11.48 13.16
N GLU A 458 1.08 11.33 12.23
CA GLU A 458 2.03 12.41 11.90
C GLU A 458 1.30 13.55 11.17
N LYS A 459 1.30 14.75 11.76
CA LYS A 459 0.71 15.94 11.13
C LYS A 459 1.69 16.53 10.09
N GLY A 460 1.14 17.11 9.02
CA GLY A 460 1.94 17.69 7.92
C GLY A 460 2.41 16.70 6.85
N ASN A 461 1.85 15.50 6.85
CA ASN A 461 2.06 14.51 5.80
C ASN A 461 0.75 14.21 5.07
N ASP A 462 0.72 14.40 3.75
CA ASP A 462 -0.41 13.95 2.93
C ASP A 462 -0.08 12.59 2.31
N LYS A 463 -0.97 11.62 2.53
CA LYS A 463 -0.93 10.30 1.91
C LYS A 463 -1.91 10.27 0.75
N VAL A 464 -1.40 10.04 -0.46
CA VAL A 464 -2.19 10.09 -1.70
C VAL A 464 -2.09 8.76 -2.43
N LEU A 465 -3.24 8.19 -2.75
CA LEU A 465 -3.36 6.97 -3.52
C LEU A 465 -3.94 7.31 -4.89
N ILE A 466 -3.20 7.03 -5.96
CA ILE A 466 -3.61 7.31 -7.34
C ILE A 466 -3.86 5.98 -8.04
N VAL A 467 -5.13 5.67 -8.32
CA VAL A 467 -5.53 4.48 -9.08
C VAL A 467 -5.75 4.85 -10.54
N LEU A 468 -5.11 4.12 -11.44
CA LEU A 468 -5.41 4.19 -12.88
C LEU A 468 -5.79 2.82 -13.40
N THR A 469 -6.87 2.77 -14.17
CA THR A 469 -7.35 1.56 -14.85
C THR A 469 -8.02 1.89 -16.19
N ASP A 470 -7.92 1.00 -17.16
CA ASP A 470 -8.57 1.12 -18.47
C ASP A 470 -9.83 0.27 -18.61
N GLY A 471 -10.26 -0.40 -17.54
CA GLY A 471 -11.28 -1.43 -17.65
C GLY A 471 -12.10 -1.65 -16.38
N ALA A 472 -13.19 -2.40 -16.54
CA ALA A 472 -13.93 -2.94 -15.42
C ALA A 472 -13.15 -4.06 -14.72
N ASN A 473 -13.47 -4.31 -13.46
CA ASN A 473 -12.93 -5.46 -12.74
C ASN A 473 -13.27 -6.78 -13.47
N THR A 474 -12.28 -7.65 -13.66
CA THR A 474 -12.46 -8.92 -14.37
C THR A 474 -12.04 -10.12 -13.52
N TYR A 475 -12.86 -11.15 -13.59
CA TYR A 475 -12.62 -12.48 -13.07
C TYR A 475 -13.28 -13.45 -14.05
N TYR A 476 -12.63 -14.56 -14.39
CA TYR A 476 -13.03 -15.33 -15.58
C TYR A 476 -13.50 -16.74 -15.22
N THR A 477 -14.56 -17.20 -15.89
CA THR A 477 -14.96 -18.61 -15.86
C THR A 477 -14.04 -19.47 -16.74
N PRO A 478 -13.94 -20.79 -16.51
CA PRO A 478 -13.21 -21.67 -17.42
C PRO A 478 -13.75 -21.65 -18.86
N SER A 479 -15.07 -21.45 -19.03
CA SER A 479 -15.71 -21.31 -20.34
C SER A 479 -15.21 -20.12 -21.16
N TRP A 480 -14.81 -19.02 -20.51
CA TRP A 480 -14.22 -17.86 -21.19
C TRP A 480 -12.99 -18.24 -22.03
N PHE A 481 -12.17 -19.13 -21.50
CA PHE A 481 -10.96 -19.66 -22.14
C PHE A 481 -11.20 -20.93 -22.94
N ARG A 482 -12.47 -21.35 -23.12
CA ARG A 482 -12.83 -22.63 -23.77
C ARG A 482 -12.24 -23.85 -23.05
N ALA A 483 -12.04 -23.75 -21.74
CA ALA A 483 -11.56 -24.84 -20.90
C ALA A 483 -12.72 -25.57 -20.23
N ASN A 484 -12.47 -26.85 -19.93
CA ASN A 484 -13.41 -27.66 -19.17
C ASN A 484 -13.34 -27.31 -17.66
N ASP A 485 -14.40 -27.61 -16.90
CA ASP A 485 -14.50 -27.36 -15.45
C ASP A 485 -15.10 -28.55 -14.70
N TYR A 486 -14.50 -29.74 -14.86
CA TYR A 486 -15.00 -30.94 -14.17
C TYR A 486 -15.00 -30.86 -12.63
N PRO A 487 -14.01 -30.26 -11.95
CA PRO A 487 -14.04 -30.13 -10.48
C PRO A 487 -15.03 -29.06 -9.97
N LEU A 488 -15.66 -28.29 -10.87
CA LEU A 488 -16.49 -27.12 -10.56
C LEU A 488 -15.72 -26.04 -9.79
N ASN A 489 -14.55 -25.68 -10.29
CA ASN A 489 -13.77 -24.52 -9.82
C ASN A 489 -14.51 -23.20 -10.09
N ARG A 490 -15.40 -23.17 -11.10
CA ARG A 490 -16.25 -22.03 -11.51
C ARG A 490 -15.53 -20.78 -12.01
N SER A 491 -14.23 -20.68 -11.76
CA SER A 491 -13.37 -19.61 -12.25
C SER A 491 -11.96 -20.11 -12.51
N SER A 492 -11.17 -19.32 -13.23
CA SER A 492 -9.72 -19.42 -13.17
C SER A 492 -9.23 -19.06 -11.75
N TYR A 493 -8.02 -19.51 -11.40
CA TYR A 493 -7.42 -19.18 -10.11
C TYR A 493 -6.81 -17.78 -10.13
N SER A 494 -7.10 -16.96 -9.12
CA SER A 494 -6.57 -15.60 -8.97
C SER A 494 -6.54 -15.18 -7.49
N ALA A 495 -6.44 -13.88 -7.17
CA ALA A 495 -6.23 -13.38 -5.81
C ALA A 495 -7.22 -13.93 -4.76
N TYR A 496 -8.49 -14.15 -5.14
CA TYR A 496 -9.53 -14.69 -4.26
C TYR A 496 -9.63 -16.23 -4.24
N GLY A 497 -8.71 -16.95 -4.90
CA GLY A 497 -8.80 -18.40 -5.08
C GLY A 497 -9.94 -18.81 -6.02
N TYR A 498 -10.28 -20.09 -6.09
CA TYR A 498 -11.41 -20.54 -6.92
C TYR A 498 -12.76 -20.10 -6.35
N THR A 499 -13.64 -19.57 -7.20
CA THR A 499 -14.99 -19.12 -6.78
C THR A 499 -15.95 -20.27 -6.48
N GLY A 500 -15.65 -21.47 -6.99
CA GLY A 500 -16.35 -22.71 -6.63
C GLY A 500 -15.99 -23.23 -5.23
N VAL A 501 -15.00 -22.64 -4.56
CA VAL A 501 -14.61 -23.00 -3.20
C VAL A 501 -15.09 -21.94 -2.22
N GLY A 502 -15.86 -22.39 -1.24
CA GLY A 502 -16.34 -21.55 -0.16
C GLY A 502 -15.30 -21.34 0.93
N TYR A 503 -15.29 -20.15 1.49
CA TYR A 503 -14.36 -19.75 2.52
C TYR A 503 -14.58 -20.55 3.81
N ASN A 504 -13.52 -21.15 4.36
CA ASN A 504 -13.53 -21.84 5.65
C ASN A 504 -14.71 -22.84 5.84
N GLY A 505 -14.99 -23.62 4.80
CA GLY A 505 -16.06 -24.63 4.81
C GLY A 505 -17.49 -24.08 4.66
N THR A 506 -17.64 -22.77 4.47
CA THR A 506 -18.94 -22.17 4.12
C THR A 506 -19.32 -22.44 2.66
N GLY A 507 -20.54 -22.11 2.27
CA GLY A 507 -20.99 -22.15 0.87
C GLY A 507 -20.66 -20.89 0.05
N THR A 508 -19.97 -19.90 0.64
CA THR A 508 -19.72 -18.60 0.00
C THR A 508 -18.23 -18.40 -0.21
N THR A 509 -17.83 -18.17 -1.47
CA THR A 509 -16.44 -17.85 -1.81
C THR A 509 -16.04 -16.45 -1.33
N ARG A 510 -14.74 -16.23 -1.13
CA ARG A 510 -14.18 -14.95 -0.66
C ARG A 510 -14.58 -13.77 -1.53
N LEU A 511 -14.66 -13.97 -2.85
CA LEU A 511 -15.07 -12.92 -3.80
C LEU A 511 -16.49 -12.40 -3.53
N TYR A 512 -17.38 -13.23 -2.99
CA TYR A 512 -18.76 -12.86 -2.68
C TYR A 512 -18.97 -12.48 -1.21
N MET A 513 -17.92 -12.43 -0.41
CA MET A 513 -18.00 -11.84 0.92
C MET A 513 -18.12 -10.32 0.77
N ASN A 514 -18.86 -9.67 1.68
CA ASN A 514 -19.11 -8.22 1.64
C ASN A 514 -19.75 -7.73 0.34
N THR A 515 -20.76 -8.46 -0.12
CA THR A 515 -21.61 -8.00 -1.22
C THR A 515 -23.07 -8.11 -0.81
N ASP A 516 -23.86 -7.15 -1.29
CA ASP A 516 -25.29 -7.01 -1.01
C ASP A 516 -26.15 -8.05 -1.76
N SER A 517 -27.47 -7.88 -1.71
CA SER A 517 -28.44 -8.77 -2.36
C SER A 517 -28.40 -8.74 -3.90
N ASN A 518 -27.74 -7.76 -4.53
CA ASN A 518 -27.62 -7.67 -5.98
C ASN A 518 -26.57 -8.63 -6.53
N VAL A 519 -25.71 -9.18 -5.67
CA VAL A 519 -24.73 -10.21 -6.04
C VAL A 519 -25.22 -11.57 -5.59
N SER A 520 -25.61 -12.40 -6.56
CA SER A 520 -25.98 -13.79 -6.30
C SER A 520 -24.76 -14.59 -5.84
N LYS A 521 -24.89 -15.32 -4.73
CA LYS A 521 -23.80 -16.14 -4.17
C LYS A 521 -23.59 -17.48 -4.91
N THR A 522 -24.48 -17.79 -5.86
CA THR A 522 -24.50 -19.07 -6.60
C THR A 522 -24.42 -18.88 -8.12
N THR A 523 -24.30 -17.64 -8.59
CA THR A 523 -24.20 -17.33 -10.03
C THR A 523 -22.76 -17.07 -10.41
N TYR A 524 -22.20 -17.90 -11.28
CA TYR A 524 -20.78 -17.84 -11.67
C TYR A 524 -20.66 -17.29 -13.09
N THR A 525 -20.62 -15.96 -13.22
CA THR A 525 -20.47 -15.25 -14.49
C THR A 525 -19.57 -14.05 -14.30
N GLU A 526 -18.91 -13.63 -15.38
CA GLU A 526 -18.03 -12.47 -15.44
C GLU A 526 -18.74 -11.22 -14.89
N ALA A 527 -19.99 -10.97 -15.30
CA ALA A 527 -20.78 -9.84 -14.82
C ALA A 527 -21.06 -9.87 -13.31
N ASN A 528 -21.36 -11.05 -12.73
CA ASN A 528 -21.59 -11.17 -11.30
C ASN A 528 -20.28 -11.00 -10.51
N TYR A 529 -19.16 -11.51 -11.04
CA TYR A 529 -17.83 -11.27 -10.48
C TYR A 529 -17.45 -9.79 -10.51
N THR A 530 -17.62 -9.10 -11.64
CA THR A 530 -17.39 -7.66 -11.76
C THR A 530 -18.20 -6.88 -10.73
N THR A 531 -19.48 -7.21 -10.58
CA THR A 531 -20.36 -6.53 -9.60
C THR A 531 -19.86 -6.75 -8.16
N ALA A 532 -19.49 -7.98 -7.81
CA ALA A 532 -18.91 -8.30 -6.51
C ALA A 532 -17.61 -7.51 -6.23
N MET A 533 -16.68 -7.49 -7.18
CA MET A 533 -15.42 -6.75 -7.05
C MET A 533 -15.67 -5.24 -6.93
N SER A 534 -16.62 -4.69 -7.68
CA SER A 534 -16.96 -3.26 -7.61
C SER A 534 -17.57 -2.86 -6.25
N GLN A 535 -18.35 -3.73 -5.61
CA GLN A 535 -18.84 -3.47 -4.24
C GLN A 535 -17.72 -3.52 -3.19
N GLN A 536 -16.76 -4.44 -3.35
CA GLN A 536 -15.57 -4.48 -2.49
C GLN A 536 -14.69 -3.24 -2.70
N PHE A 537 -14.51 -2.80 -3.96
CA PHE A 537 -13.80 -1.57 -4.28
C PHE A 537 -14.43 -0.36 -3.58
N ALA A 538 -15.75 -0.20 -3.67
CA ALA A 538 -16.46 0.89 -2.99
C ALA A 538 -16.21 0.89 -1.46
N THR A 539 -16.32 -0.29 -0.82
CA THR A 539 -16.06 -0.42 0.62
C THR A 539 -14.61 -0.06 0.98
N LEU A 540 -13.65 -0.53 0.18
CA LEU A 540 -12.23 -0.22 0.36
C LEU A 540 -11.96 1.29 0.21
N CYS A 541 -12.60 1.96 -0.75
CA CYS A 541 -12.49 3.40 -0.92
C CYS A 541 -12.98 4.17 0.29
N ASP A 542 -14.12 3.79 0.84
CA ASP A 542 -14.67 4.44 2.03
C ASP A 542 -13.76 4.24 3.25
N ASN A 543 -13.22 3.03 3.43
CA ASN A 543 -12.26 2.74 4.50
C ASN A 543 -10.94 3.53 4.34
N ALA A 544 -10.41 3.63 3.12
CA ALA A 544 -9.18 4.39 2.86
C ALA A 544 -9.37 5.89 3.12
N LYS A 545 -10.50 6.47 2.66
CA LYS A 545 -10.85 7.87 2.94
C LYS A 545 -11.05 8.13 4.44
N ALA A 546 -11.69 7.20 5.15
CA ALA A 546 -11.86 7.28 6.60
C ALA A 546 -10.51 7.24 7.35
N ALA A 547 -9.48 6.63 6.75
CA ALA A 547 -8.10 6.64 7.24
C ALA A 547 -7.28 7.86 6.76
N ASN A 548 -7.93 8.92 6.28
CA ASN A 548 -7.32 10.16 5.78
C ASN A 548 -6.42 9.97 4.54
N ILE A 549 -6.63 8.91 3.75
CA ILE A 549 -5.97 8.76 2.45
C ILE A 549 -6.73 9.56 1.39
N ILE A 550 -6.01 10.43 0.67
CA ILE A 550 -6.56 11.13 -0.48
C ILE A 550 -6.56 10.17 -1.66
N VAL A 551 -7.75 9.77 -2.13
CA VAL A 551 -7.91 8.87 -3.26
C VAL A 551 -8.14 9.65 -4.54
N MET A 552 -7.25 9.46 -5.52
CA MET A 552 -7.37 9.98 -6.88
C MET A 552 -7.58 8.82 -7.84
N THR A 553 -8.48 8.97 -8.80
CA THR A 553 -8.79 7.88 -9.75
C THR A 553 -8.79 8.38 -11.19
N ILE A 554 -8.23 7.58 -12.09
CA ILE A 554 -8.11 7.89 -13.51
C ILE A 554 -8.69 6.71 -14.30
N ALA A 555 -9.72 7.00 -15.09
CA ALA A 555 -10.22 6.09 -16.12
C ALA A 555 -9.47 6.36 -17.42
N LEU A 556 -8.95 5.32 -18.08
CA LEU A 556 -8.27 5.45 -19.37
C LEU A 556 -9.10 4.83 -20.49
N ASP A 557 -9.49 5.66 -21.48
CA ASP A 557 -10.21 5.26 -22.69
C ASP A 557 -11.53 4.47 -22.44
N LEU A 558 -12.23 4.76 -21.34
CA LEU A 558 -13.55 4.21 -21.07
C LEU A 558 -14.64 4.98 -21.84
N ASP A 559 -15.52 4.25 -22.53
CA ASP A 559 -16.66 4.77 -23.27
C ASP A 559 -17.90 4.87 -22.39
N SER A 560 -18.35 6.10 -22.16
CA SER A 560 -19.61 6.42 -21.47
C SER A 560 -20.87 5.81 -22.08
N LYS A 561 -20.83 5.37 -23.35
CA LYS A 561 -21.95 4.72 -24.02
C LYS A 561 -22.03 3.22 -23.71
N ASN A 562 -20.92 2.60 -23.32
CA ASN A 562 -20.91 1.22 -22.85
C ASN A 562 -21.37 1.19 -21.39
N THR A 563 -22.47 0.48 -21.11
CA THR A 563 -23.08 0.45 -19.77
C THR A 563 -22.12 -0.07 -18.69
N ALA A 564 -21.26 -1.05 -19.00
CA ALA A 564 -20.31 -1.60 -18.05
C ALA A 564 -19.17 -0.60 -17.75
N GLU A 565 -18.65 0.07 -18.78
CA GLU A 565 -17.60 1.07 -18.65
C GLU A 565 -18.11 2.35 -17.99
N ALA A 566 -19.36 2.75 -18.27
CA ALA A 566 -20.04 3.84 -17.58
C ALA A 566 -20.22 3.56 -16.09
N ALA A 567 -20.61 2.33 -15.72
CA ALA A 567 -20.69 1.91 -14.33
C ALA A 567 -19.31 1.93 -13.63
N GLN A 568 -18.26 1.51 -14.33
CA GLN A 568 -16.89 1.57 -13.83
C GLN A 568 -16.42 3.02 -13.61
N MET A 569 -16.68 3.92 -14.56
CA MET A 569 -16.38 5.34 -14.39
C MET A 569 -17.13 5.95 -13.20
N ALA A 570 -18.40 5.58 -13.01
CA ALA A 570 -19.18 6.02 -11.86
C ALA A 570 -18.60 5.50 -10.54
N ALA A 571 -18.13 4.25 -10.51
CA ALA A 571 -17.47 3.66 -9.35
C ALA A 571 -16.14 4.38 -9.02
N LEU A 572 -15.29 4.62 -10.02
CA LEU A 572 -14.04 5.38 -9.86
C LEU A 572 -14.32 6.81 -9.36
N LYS A 573 -15.27 7.52 -9.98
CA LYS A 573 -15.65 8.87 -9.56
C LYS A 573 -16.17 8.91 -8.12
N THR A 574 -16.97 7.93 -7.71
CA THR A 574 -17.50 7.83 -6.34
C THR A 574 -16.41 7.51 -5.32
N CYS A 575 -15.46 6.65 -5.69
CA CYS A 575 -14.29 6.31 -4.89
C CYS A 575 -13.39 7.53 -4.64
N SER A 576 -13.23 8.40 -5.64
CA SER A 576 -12.35 9.56 -5.55
C SER A 576 -12.74 10.55 -4.44
N SER A 577 -11.71 11.08 -3.80
CA SER A 577 -11.81 12.13 -2.79
C SER A 577 -12.18 13.47 -3.43
N ASP A 578 -12.63 14.39 -2.58
CA ASP A 578 -12.91 15.76 -3.00
C ASP A 578 -11.61 16.58 -2.99
N SER A 579 -11.47 17.46 -3.99
CA SER A 579 -10.36 18.41 -4.05
C SER A 579 -10.45 19.40 -2.89
N ARG A 580 -9.31 19.71 -2.29
CA ARG A 580 -9.20 20.75 -1.25
C ARG A 580 -9.14 22.17 -1.83
N PHE A 581 -8.89 22.31 -3.14
CA PHE A 581 -8.61 23.60 -3.78
C PHE A 581 -9.57 23.93 -4.93
N ARG A 582 -9.99 22.93 -5.71
CA ARG A 582 -10.83 23.12 -6.89
C ARG A 582 -12.31 22.97 -6.54
N LYS A 583 -13.13 23.83 -7.14
CA LYS A 583 -14.60 23.72 -7.12
C LYS A 583 -15.09 23.01 -8.37
N ASP A 584 -16.22 22.31 -8.26
CA ASP A 584 -16.84 21.64 -9.40
C ASP A 584 -17.24 22.70 -10.45
N PRO A 585 -16.79 22.59 -11.71
CA PRO A 585 -17.14 23.55 -12.75
C PRO A 585 -18.64 23.62 -13.06
N THR A 586 -19.37 22.53 -12.81
CA THR A 586 -20.81 22.39 -13.05
C THR A 586 -21.66 22.79 -11.84
N ASP A 587 -21.09 22.72 -10.64
CA ASP A 587 -21.71 23.18 -9.39
C ASP A 587 -20.64 23.81 -8.46
N PRO A 588 -20.34 25.11 -8.62
CA PRO A 588 -19.28 25.79 -7.85
C PRO A 588 -19.47 25.78 -6.33
N THR A 589 -20.64 25.36 -5.84
CA THR A 589 -20.92 25.21 -4.40
C THR A 589 -20.23 23.97 -3.81
N LYS A 590 -19.88 22.98 -4.65
CA LYS A 590 -19.25 21.72 -4.25
C LYS A 590 -17.76 21.68 -4.62
N PRO A 591 -16.93 20.97 -3.84
CA PRO A 591 -15.56 20.68 -4.27
C PRO A 591 -15.57 19.77 -5.51
N ALA A 592 -14.57 19.94 -6.38
CA ALA A 592 -14.42 19.07 -7.54
C ALA A 592 -13.97 17.67 -7.11
N LYS A 593 -14.46 16.61 -7.77
CA LYS A 593 -13.95 15.26 -7.57
C LYS A 593 -12.54 15.10 -8.13
N LEU A 594 -11.69 14.35 -7.42
CA LEU A 594 -10.36 13.94 -7.88
C LEU A 594 -10.43 12.74 -8.83
N PHE A 595 -11.27 12.89 -9.86
CA PHE A 595 -11.50 11.90 -10.90
C PHE A 595 -11.25 12.51 -12.27
N TRP A 596 -10.56 11.76 -13.12
CA TRP A 596 -10.29 12.12 -14.50
C TRP A 596 -10.73 10.98 -15.42
N ASN A 597 -11.52 11.31 -16.43
CA ASN A 597 -11.81 10.41 -17.54
C ASN A 597 -10.89 10.78 -18.70
N SER A 598 -9.73 10.12 -18.75
CA SER A 598 -8.67 10.41 -19.69
C SER A 598 -8.82 9.60 -20.96
N THR A 599 -8.48 10.21 -22.08
CA THR A 599 -8.20 9.48 -23.33
C THR A 599 -6.69 9.41 -23.54
N GLY A 600 -6.22 8.57 -24.44
CA GLY A 600 -4.79 8.58 -24.81
C GLY A 600 -4.26 9.93 -25.29
N ALA A 601 -5.13 10.82 -25.78
CA ALA A 601 -4.78 12.18 -26.15
C ALA A 601 -4.71 13.15 -24.96
N THR A 602 -5.57 13.01 -23.95
CA THR A 602 -5.66 13.94 -22.81
C THR A 602 -4.86 13.48 -21.60
N LEU A 603 -4.41 12.22 -21.57
CA LEU A 603 -3.77 11.60 -20.40
C LEU A 603 -2.60 12.42 -19.86
N SER A 604 -1.73 12.94 -20.73
CA SER A 604 -0.59 13.76 -20.30
C SER A 604 -1.04 15.05 -19.61
N ASP A 605 -2.10 15.70 -20.09
CA ASP A 605 -2.63 16.93 -19.50
C ASP A 605 -3.36 16.65 -18.18
N ASP A 606 -4.06 15.51 -18.09
CA ASP A 606 -4.68 15.07 -16.85
C ASP A 606 -3.63 14.77 -15.76
N PHE A 607 -2.51 14.15 -16.12
CA PHE A 607 -1.38 13.94 -15.20
C PHE A 607 -0.71 15.25 -14.76
N LYS A 608 -0.65 16.27 -15.62
CA LYS A 608 -0.21 17.63 -15.20
C LYS A 608 -1.20 18.24 -14.22
N ALA A 609 -2.50 18.08 -14.43
CA ALA A 609 -3.53 18.58 -13.52
C ALA A 609 -3.43 17.90 -12.15
N ILE A 610 -3.16 16.59 -12.12
CA ILE A 610 -2.87 15.83 -10.90
C ILE A 610 -1.60 16.35 -10.22
N GLY A 611 -0.53 16.56 -10.97
CA GLY A 611 0.72 17.14 -10.47
C GLY A 611 0.48 18.51 -9.81
N ASN A 612 -0.36 19.34 -10.41
CA ASN A 612 -0.73 20.65 -9.85
C ASN A 612 -1.57 20.52 -8.58
N GLU A 613 -2.53 19.58 -8.53
CA GLU A 613 -3.31 19.30 -7.33
C GLU A 613 -2.40 18.87 -6.16
N LEU A 614 -1.47 17.96 -6.43
CA LEU A 614 -0.48 17.48 -5.47
C LEU A 614 0.50 18.58 -5.02
N SER A 615 0.84 19.49 -5.94
CA SER A 615 1.66 20.67 -5.64
C SER A 615 0.92 21.61 -4.69
N ASN A 616 -0.38 21.83 -4.92
CA ASN A 616 -1.20 22.72 -4.11
C ASN A 616 -1.42 22.19 -2.69
N LEU A 617 -1.52 20.86 -2.52
CA LEU A 617 -1.53 20.23 -1.19
C LEU A 617 -0.30 20.63 -0.35
N ARG A 618 0.80 21.01 -1.01
CA ARG A 618 2.04 21.45 -0.37
C ARG A 618 2.16 22.96 -0.24
N ILE A 619 1.18 23.77 -0.61
CA ILE A 619 1.20 25.21 -0.39
C ILE A 619 0.25 25.53 0.77
N VAL A 620 0.81 25.97 1.88
CA VAL A 620 0.03 26.55 2.98
C VAL A 620 -0.21 28.00 2.63
N SER A 621 -1.48 28.38 2.42
CA SER A 621 -1.89 29.78 2.29
C SER A 621 -2.02 30.47 3.63
#